data_AF-A0A1M7BTC2-F1
#
_entry.id   AF-A0A1M7BTC2-F1
#
_cell.length_a   1.000
_cell.length_b   1.000
_cell.length_c   1.000
_cell.angle_alpha   90.00
_cell.angle_beta   90.00
_cell.angle_gamma   90.00
#
_symmetry.space_group_name_H-M   'P 1'
#
loop_
_entity.id
_entity.type
_entity.pdbx_description
1 polymer ?
#
loop_
_entity_poly.entity_id
_entity_poly.type
_entity_poly.pdbx_seq_one_letter_code
_entity_poly.pdbx_strand_id
1 'polypeptide(L)'
;MKSEDDLKKQAPTLILPNREQDYTGSYFQEIFPKAVRTLHESKILVIVGYSLPEEDALIRLLIRQFAEENVDLTEKFIFYISTSDEEEQYEKLHSVYPYLNDRLKERIITYSGTFNSWLEEVLKFAE
;
A
#
# COMPACT_ATOMS: atom_id res chain seq x y z
N MET A 1 -10.48 -36.74 11.77
CA MET A 1 -11.31 -35.82 10.96
C MET A 1 -11.69 -34.67 11.87
N LYS A 2 -11.23 -33.44 11.62
CA LYS A 2 -11.60 -32.29 12.47
C LYS A 2 -13.09 -31.99 12.28
N SER A 3 -13.81 -31.71 13.37
CA SER A 3 -15.20 -31.29 13.35
C SER A 3 -15.36 -29.96 12.58
N GLU A 4 -16.50 -29.72 11.94
CA GLU A 4 -16.81 -28.40 11.34
C GLU A 4 -16.63 -27.25 12.34
N ASP A 5 -16.90 -27.49 13.62
CA ASP A 5 -16.74 -26.50 14.69
C ASP A 5 -15.26 -26.18 14.99
N ASP A 6 -14.36 -27.16 14.83
CA ASP A 6 -12.92 -26.93 15.00
C ASP A 6 -12.32 -26.16 13.81
N LEU A 7 -12.88 -26.37 12.60
CA LEU A 7 -12.47 -25.64 11.40
C LEU A 7 -12.92 -24.18 11.45
N LYS A 8 -14.11 -23.89 11.99
CA LYS A 8 -14.60 -22.51 12.19
C LYS A 8 -13.77 -21.72 13.21
N LYS A 9 -13.24 -22.37 14.26
CA LYS A 9 -12.41 -21.71 15.28
C LYS A 9 -10.99 -21.35 14.80
N GLN A 10 -10.51 -22.00 13.74
CA GLN A 10 -9.20 -21.73 13.13
C GLN A 10 -9.30 -21.04 11.77
N ALA A 11 -10.51 -20.65 11.35
CA ALA A 11 -10.68 -19.99 10.07
C ALA A 11 -9.95 -18.64 10.11
N PRO A 12 -9.07 -18.35 9.13
CA PRO A 12 -8.46 -17.04 9.05
C PRO A 12 -9.56 -15.99 8.92
N THR A 13 -9.47 -14.92 9.69
CA THR A 13 -10.34 -13.76 9.52
C THR A 13 -10.03 -13.13 8.17
N LEU A 14 -10.76 -13.55 7.13
CA LEU A 14 -10.73 -12.92 5.82
C LEU A 14 -11.49 -11.60 5.95
N ILE A 15 -10.77 -10.48 5.84
CA ILE A 15 -11.39 -9.18 5.64
C ILE A 15 -11.95 -9.19 4.21
N LEU A 16 -13.24 -9.51 4.09
CA LEU A 16 -13.94 -9.50 2.81
C LEU A 16 -14.42 -8.08 2.51
N PRO A 17 -14.28 -7.58 1.26
CA PRO A 17 -14.71 -6.23 0.88
C PRO A 17 -16.21 -5.94 1.08
N ASN A 18 -17.03 -6.98 1.23
CA ASN A 18 -18.49 -6.91 1.12
C ASN A 18 -19.24 -7.14 2.45
N ARG A 19 -18.54 -7.12 3.58
CA ARG A 19 -19.15 -7.07 4.93
C ARG A 19 -18.67 -5.80 5.59
N GLU A 20 -19.55 -5.16 6.38
CA GLU A 20 -19.14 -4.08 7.29
C GLU A 20 -17.86 -4.54 8.00
N GLN A 21 -16.75 -3.84 7.72
CA GLN A 21 -15.46 -4.18 8.30
C GLN A 21 -15.60 -3.93 9.81
N ASP A 22 -15.47 -4.99 10.60
CA ASP A 22 -15.50 -4.88 12.05
C ASP A 22 -14.17 -4.34 12.55
N TYR A 23 -14.04 -3.02 12.53
CA TYR A 23 -12.90 -2.28 13.07
C TYR A 23 -12.81 -2.37 14.61
N THR A 24 -13.81 -2.96 15.28
CA THR A 24 -13.82 -3.14 16.74
C THR A 24 -13.13 -4.43 17.19
N GLY A 25 -12.80 -5.33 16.25
CA GLY A 25 -12.06 -6.55 16.52
C GLY A 25 -10.65 -6.28 17.04
N SER A 26 -10.21 -7.05 18.04
CA SER A 26 -8.89 -6.92 18.67
C SER A 26 -7.73 -7.01 17.66
N TYR A 27 -7.87 -7.85 16.63
CA TYR A 27 -6.90 -7.95 15.54
C TYR A 27 -6.66 -6.60 14.85
N PHE A 28 -7.73 -5.88 14.49
CA PHE A 28 -7.59 -4.59 13.83
C PHE A 28 -6.99 -3.55 14.79
N GLN A 29 -7.46 -3.50 16.04
CA GLN A 29 -6.96 -2.59 17.06
C GLN A 29 -5.47 -2.79 17.37
N GLU A 30 -4.96 -4.02 17.24
CA GLU A 30 -3.54 -4.32 17.45
C GLU A 30 -2.67 -4.11 16.22
N ILE A 31 -3.17 -4.45 15.03
CA ILE A 31 -2.39 -4.39 13.78
C ILE A 31 -2.36 -2.97 13.21
N PHE A 32 -3.47 -2.24 13.26
CA PHE A 32 -3.57 -0.93 12.65
C PHE A 32 -2.52 0.06 13.22
N PRO A 33 -2.35 0.24 14.54
CA PRO A 33 -1.33 1.14 15.08
C PRO A 33 0.10 0.71 14.72
N LYS A 34 0.36 -0.60 14.63
CA LYS A 34 1.67 -1.14 14.22
C LYS A 34 1.95 -0.84 12.75
N ALA A 35 0.96 -0.99 11.88
CA ALA A 35 1.07 -0.67 10.46
C ALA A 35 1.33 0.84 10.26
N VAL A 36 0.55 1.70 10.92
CA VAL A 36 0.75 3.16 10.90
C VAL A 36 2.16 3.52 11.34
N ARG A 37 2.60 3.02 12.50
CA ARG A 37 3.96 3.28 13.00
C ARG A 37 5.04 2.81 12.02
N THR A 38 4.88 1.62 11.45
CA THR A 38 5.83 1.06 10.46
C THR A 38 5.91 1.97 9.23
N LEU A 39 4.79 2.47 8.72
CA LEU A 39 4.74 3.37 7.57
C LEU A 39 5.38 4.74 7.87
N HIS A 40 5.15 5.29 9.07
CA HIS A 40 5.80 6.53 9.51
C HIS A 40 7.32 6.39 9.57
N GLU A 41 7.83 5.28 10.12
CA GLU A 41 9.27 5.03 10.29
C GLU A 41 9.96 4.60 8.97
N SER A 42 9.19 4.11 7.98
CA SER A 42 9.71 3.65 6.70
C SER A 42 10.17 4.80 5.79
N LYS A 43 11.29 4.58 5.09
CA LYS A 43 11.81 5.51 4.07
C LYS A 43 11.40 5.15 2.64
N ILE A 44 11.03 3.90 2.40
CA ILE A 44 10.67 3.41 1.08
C ILE A 44 9.34 2.66 1.19
N LEU A 45 8.39 3.01 0.33
CA LEU A 45 7.13 2.28 0.13
C LEU A 45 7.14 1.67 -1.27
N VAL A 46 6.87 0.38 -1.38
CA VAL A 46 6.73 -0.31 -2.67
C VAL A 46 5.32 -0.89 -2.77
N ILE A 47 4.54 -0.38 -3.72
CA ILE A 47 3.17 -0.82 -4.00
C ILE A 47 3.23 -1.71 -5.24
N VAL A 48 2.77 -2.95 -5.13
CA VAL A 48 2.91 -3.94 -6.21
C VAL A 48 1.54 -4.53 -6.56
N GLY A 49 1.13 -4.37 -7.81
CA GLY A 49 -0.07 -5.02 -8.36
C GLY A 49 -1.38 -4.64 -7.67
N TYR A 50 -1.40 -3.52 -6.93
CA TYR A 50 -2.57 -3.03 -6.23
C TYR A 50 -3.19 -1.86 -6.98
N SER A 51 -4.46 -1.96 -7.37
CA SER A 51 -5.11 -1.00 -8.26
C SER A 51 -5.46 0.34 -7.61
N LEU A 52 -5.30 0.49 -6.29
CA LEU A 52 -5.72 1.66 -5.49
C LEU A 52 -7.17 2.10 -5.78
N PRO A 53 -8.15 1.18 -5.64
CA PRO A 53 -9.55 1.49 -5.90
C PRO A 53 -10.06 2.56 -4.92
N GLU A 54 -10.91 3.49 -5.39
CA GLU A 54 -11.38 4.61 -4.58
C GLU A 54 -12.19 4.16 -3.35
N GLU A 55 -12.91 3.05 -3.49
CA GLU A 55 -13.73 2.43 -2.47
C GLU A 55 -12.95 1.81 -1.30
N ASP A 56 -11.66 1.51 -1.48
CA ASP A 56 -10.83 0.96 -0.39
C ASP A 56 -10.24 2.09 0.47
N ALA A 57 -11.13 2.76 1.21
CA ALA A 57 -10.78 3.87 2.07
C ALA A 57 -9.77 3.48 3.16
N LEU A 58 -9.81 2.24 3.66
CA LEU A 58 -8.89 1.78 4.72
C LEU A 58 -7.46 1.67 4.20
N ILE A 59 -7.24 0.97 3.08
CA ILE A 59 -5.90 0.82 2.52
C ILE A 59 -5.37 2.18 2.05
N ARG A 60 -6.21 3.01 1.43
CA ARG A 60 -5.82 4.38 1.05
C ARG A 60 -5.45 5.22 2.27
N LEU A 61 -6.19 5.11 3.37
CA LEU A 61 -5.86 5.76 4.63
C LEU A 61 -4.51 5.28 5.16
N LEU A 62 -4.31 3.95 5.24
CA LEU A 62 -3.05 3.38 5.68
C LEU A 62 -1.88 3.87 4.84
N ILE A 63 -1.97 3.76 3.52
CA ILE A 63 -0.92 4.22 2.61
C ILE A 63 -0.63 5.71 2.82
N ARG A 64 -1.66 6.56 2.99
CA ARG A 64 -1.46 7.99 3.29
C ARG A 64 -0.63 8.23 4.55
N GLN A 65 -0.67 7.35 5.55
CA GLN A 65 0.18 7.47 6.76
C GLN A 65 1.68 7.29 6.46
N PHE A 66 2.07 6.80 5.28
CA PHE A 66 3.47 6.81 4.87
C PHE A 66 4.03 8.23 4.73
N ALA A 67 3.22 9.18 4.28
CA ALA A 67 3.59 10.57 4.16
C ALA A 67 2.33 11.42 4.27
N GLU A 68 2.10 12.05 5.41
CA GLU A 68 0.88 12.83 5.68
C GLU A 68 0.99 14.25 5.13
N GLU A 69 2.21 14.75 4.98
CA GLU A 69 2.52 16.05 4.40
C GLU A 69 3.62 15.97 3.34
N ASN A 70 3.75 17.04 2.54
CA ASN A 70 4.81 17.17 1.53
C ASN A 70 6.23 17.05 2.12
N VAL A 71 6.42 17.50 3.36
CA VAL A 71 7.73 17.46 4.02
C VAL A 71 8.20 16.01 4.23
N ASP A 72 7.29 15.07 4.46
CA ASP A 72 7.65 13.66 4.69
C ASP A 72 8.30 13.03 3.46
N LEU A 73 7.81 13.37 2.26
CA LEU A 73 8.35 12.87 0.99
C LEU A 73 9.71 13.46 0.63
N THR A 74 10.19 14.48 1.33
CA THR A 74 11.54 15.00 1.08
C THR A 74 12.63 13.96 1.36
N GLU A 75 12.37 13.06 2.32
CA GLU A 75 13.27 11.97 2.74
C GLU A 75 12.75 10.57 2.42
N LYS A 76 11.61 10.45 1.74
CA LYS A 76 10.95 9.18 1.44
C LYS A 76 10.75 8.97 -0.05
N PHE A 77 10.66 7.70 -0.46
CA PHE A 77 10.39 7.31 -1.84
C PHE A 77 9.19 6.37 -1.92
N ILE A 78 8.38 6.55 -2.97
CA ILE A 78 7.27 5.66 -3.30
C ILE A 78 7.57 5.03 -4.65
N PHE A 79 7.55 3.71 -4.69
CA PHE A 79 7.58 2.92 -5.92
C PHE A 79 6.20 2.32 -6.15
N TYR A 80 5.65 2.49 -7.34
CA TYR A 80 4.39 1.86 -7.73
C TYR A 80 4.62 1.02 -8.98
N ILE A 81 4.44 -0.29 -8.82
CA ILE A 81 4.67 -1.29 -9.85
C ILE A 81 3.32 -1.90 -10.20
N SER A 82 2.87 -1.67 -11.43
CA SER A 82 1.59 -2.16 -11.92
C SER A 82 1.66 -2.39 -13.42
N THR A 83 0.76 -3.22 -13.95
CA THR A 83 0.62 -3.43 -15.39
C THR A 83 -0.10 -2.28 -16.10
N SER A 84 -0.67 -1.32 -15.37
CA SER A 84 -1.24 -0.09 -15.92
C SER A 84 -0.15 0.85 -16.43
N ASP A 85 -0.51 1.86 -17.23
CA ASP A 85 0.45 2.88 -17.65
C ASP A 85 0.89 3.77 -16.48
N GLU A 86 2.07 4.36 -16.60
CA GLU A 86 2.70 5.15 -15.54
C GLU A 86 1.95 6.45 -15.22
N GLU A 87 1.26 7.03 -16.20
CA GLU A 87 0.45 8.24 -16.00
C GLU A 87 -0.78 7.90 -15.13
N GLU A 88 -1.50 6.81 -15.44
CA GLU A 88 -2.59 6.28 -14.62
C GLU A 88 -2.10 5.92 -13.20
N GLN A 89 -0.92 5.33 -13.08
CA GLN A 89 -0.31 5.02 -11.78
C GLN A 89 -0.06 6.29 -10.95
N TYR A 90 0.47 7.34 -11.60
CA TYR A 90 0.74 8.61 -10.95
C TYR A 90 -0.56 9.30 -10.50
N GLU A 91 -1.58 9.34 -11.35
CA GLU A 91 -2.89 9.91 -11.01
C GLU A 91 -3.55 9.19 -9.83
N LYS A 92 -3.45 7.85 -9.78
CA LYS A 92 -3.93 7.05 -8.65
C LYS A 92 -3.20 7.43 -7.36
N LEU A 93 -1.88 7.59 -7.39
CA LEU A 93 -1.11 8.06 -6.24
C LEU A 93 -1.48 9.49 -5.85
N HIS A 94 -1.67 10.37 -6.82
CA HIS A 94 -2.10 11.75 -6.59
C HIS A 94 -3.46 11.82 -5.90
N SER A 95 -4.38 10.89 -6.20
CA SER A 95 -5.65 10.76 -5.48
C SER A 95 -5.47 10.41 -3.99
N VAL A 96 -4.40 9.68 -3.64
CA VAL A 96 -4.07 9.30 -2.26
C VAL A 96 -3.29 10.41 -1.57
N TYR A 97 -2.41 11.12 -2.28
CA TYR A 97 -1.56 12.19 -1.77
C TYR A 97 -1.85 13.51 -2.52
N PRO A 98 -2.99 14.16 -2.28
CA PRO A 98 -3.44 15.32 -3.06
C PRO A 98 -2.56 16.56 -2.89
N TYR A 99 -1.64 16.57 -1.93
CA TYR A 99 -0.68 17.65 -1.68
C TYR A 99 0.58 17.54 -2.53
N LEU A 100 0.80 16.42 -3.23
CA LEU A 100 1.95 16.23 -4.10
C LEU A 100 2.10 17.41 -5.05
N ASN A 101 3.24 18.08 -4.95
CA ASN A 101 3.61 19.13 -5.88
C ASN A 101 4.69 18.63 -6.83
N ASP A 102 4.89 19.34 -7.94
CA ASP A 102 5.83 18.96 -9.00
C ASP A 102 7.27 18.72 -8.50
N ARG A 103 7.68 19.37 -7.40
CA ARG A 103 9.04 19.19 -6.83
C ARG A 103 9.25 17.81 -6.21
N LEU A 104 8.17 17.14 -5.83
CA LEU A 104 8.20 15.81 -5.21
C LEU A 104 7.91 14.70 -6.22
N LYS A 105 7.67 15.04 -7.48
CA LYS A 105 7.40 14.07 -8.54
C LYS A 105 8.53 13.06 -8.69
N GLU A 106 9.79 13.48 -8.55
CA GLU A 106 10.97 12.60 -8.60
C GLU A 106 11.06 11.61 -7.42
N ARG A 107 10.27 11.81 -6.37
CA ARG A 107 10.17 10.88 -5.22
C ARG A 107 9.15 9.76 -5.46
N ILE A 108 8.37 9.87 -6.54
CA ILE A 108 7.40 8.89 -6.97
C ILE A 108 7.93 8.24 -8.24
N ILE A 109 8.23 6.96 -8.14
CA ILE A 109 8.70 6.15 -9.26
C ILE A 109 7.57 5.19 -9.64
N THR A 110 6.98 5.41 -10.81
CA THR A 110 6.02 4.49 -11.42
C THR A 110 6.75 3.55 -12.36
N TYR A 111 6.27 2.32 -12.48
CA TYR A 111 6.83 1.32 -13.39
C TYR A 111 5.68 0.53 -14.02
N SER A 112 5.58 0.60 -15.35
CA SER A 112 4.62 -0.21 -16.11
C SER A 112 5.18 -1.59 -16.42
N GLY A 113 4.68 -2.61 -15.72
CA GLY A 113 5.07 -4.00 -15.95
C GLY A 113 4.77 -4.90 -14.76
N THR A 114 5.38 -6.09 -14.76
CA THR A 114 5.27 -7.02 -13.64
C THR A 114 6.33 -6.72 -12.58
N PHE A 115 6.07 -7.15 -11.34
CA PHE A 115 7.06 -7.08 -10.27
C PHE A 115 8.39 -7.77 -10.62
N ASN A 116 8.31 -8.91 -11.31
CA ASN A 116 9.51 -9.64 -11.72
C ASN A 116 10.34 -8.84 -12.73
N SER A 117 9.70 -8.21 -13.71
CA SER A 117 10.37 -7.34 -14.69
C SER A 117 11.06 -6.16 -14.00
N TRP A 118 10.37 -5.52 -13.06
CA TRP A 118 10.94 -4.44 -12.25
C TRP A 118 12.16 -4.91 -11.43
N LEU A 119 12.06 -6.07 -10.78
CA LEU A 119 13.17 -6.64 -10.01
C LEU A 119 14.40 -6.93 -10.88
N GLU A 120 14.22 -7.50 -12.06
CA GLU A 120 15.31 -7.75 -13.00
C GLU A 120 16.02 -6.46 -13.42
N GLU A 121 15.30 -5.34 -13.54
CA GLU A 121 15.89 -4.04 -13.82
C GLU A 121 16.63 -3.46 -12.62
N VAL A 122 16.01 -3.48 -11.44
CA VAL A 122 16.62 -2.96 -10.21
C VAL A 122 17.91 -3.71 -9.85
N LEU A 123 17.93 -5.03 -10.02
CA LEU A 123 19.10 -5.85 -9.69
C LEU A 123 20.32 -5.53 -10.57
N LYS A 124 20.14 -5.01 -11.79
CA LYS A 124 21.25 -4.55 -12.64
C LYS A 124 22.01 -3.34 -12.07
N PHE A 125 21.38 -2.60 -11.15
CA PHE A 125 22.00 -1.45 -10.48
C PHE A 125 22.59 -1.80 -9.12
N ALA A 126 22.40 -3.03 -8.64
CA ALA A 126 22.90 -3.51 -7.37
C ALA A 126 24.28 -4.19 -7.47
N GLU A 127 24.79 -4.38 -8.70
CA GLU A 127 26.15 -4.82 -9.01
C GLU A 127 27.12 -3.63 -9.14
#